data_AF-A0A383YMU0-F1
#
_entry.id   AF-A0A383YMU0-F1
#
_cell.length_a   1.000
_cell.length_b   1.000
_cell.length_c   1.000
_cell.angle_alpha   90.00
_cell.angle_beta   90.00
_cell.angle_gamma   90.00
#
_symmetry.space_group_name_H-M   'P 1'
#
loop_
_entity.id
_entity.type
_entity.pdbx_description
1 polymer ?
#
loop_
_entity_poly.entity_id
_entity_poly.type
_entity_poly.pdbx_seq_one_letter_code
_entity_poly.pdbx_strand_id
1 'polypeptide(L)'
;MPKKVKPAGDGKEEGPVPCKQHELWRIQEKLECYFGSLVGSNVYITPAGSQGLPPHYDDVEVFILQLEGEKHWRLYHPTVPLAREYSLEAEDRIGRPAHEFTLKPGDLLYFPRGTIHQADTPSGLAHSTHVTISTYQSSSWGDFLLDTVSGLVFDTAKADVELRAGIPRQLLLQVETTAVATRKLSGFLRMLADRLEGTKELLSADMKKDFAMNRLPPYYLGDGVELSTPGGQLPGLDSTVRLQFRDHVVLTVGPDQDPSDETREKMVYIYHSLKNRRETHMMGNEETESHGLRFPLSHIDALKQIWNSSAISVKDLKLTTDEEKQSLVLSLWTECLIQVV
;
A
#
# COMPACT_ATOMS: atom_id res chain seq x y z
N MET A 1 37.38 -46.09 -18.13
CA MET A 1 36.83 -45.46 -19.35
C MET A 1 35.68 -46.29 -19.90
N PRO A 2 34.49 -45.69 -20.00
CA PRO A 2 33.63 -45.90 -21.17
C PRO A 2 33.14 -44.57 -21.79
N LYS A 3 32.73 -44.67 -23.05
CA LYS A 3 32.61 -43.60 -24.07
C LYS A 3 31.38 -42.69 -23.90
N LYS A 4 31.56 -41.40 -24.22
CA LYS A 4 30.49 -40.41 -24.43
C LYS A 4 29.67 -40.75 -25.68
N VAL A 5 28.34 -40.70 -25.55
CA VAL A 5 27.38 -40.65 -26.67
C VAL A 5 26.89 -39.21 -26.81
N LYS A 6 26.95 -38.63 -28.01
CA LYS A 6 26.35 -37.33 -28.34
C LYS A 6 24.87 -37.54 -28.71
N PRO A 7 23.93 -36.68 -28.29
CA PRO A 7 22.66 -36.54 -28.98
C PRO A 7 22.80 -35.51 -30.11
N ALA A 8 22.25 -35.88 -31.27
CA ALA A 8 21.88 -34.97 -32.36
C ALA A 8 20.37 -34.76 -32.29
N GLY A 9 19.92 -33.53 -32.51
CA GLY A 9 18.50 -33.20 -32.60
C GLY A 9 18.28 -31.70 -32.57
N ASP A 10 18.02 -31.13 -33.75
CA ASP A 10 17.52 -29.77 -33.95
C ASP A 10 16.21 -29.58 -33.18
N GLY A 11 16.27 -28.85 -32.07
CA GLY A 11 15.11 -28.28 -31.39
C GLY A 11 15.13 -26.78 -31.63
N LYS A 12 14.10 -26.25 -32.29
CA LYS A 12 13.84 -24.81 -32.36
C LYS A 12 13.89 -24.25 -30.93
N GLU A 13 14.71 -23.22 -30.70
CA GLU A 13 14.64 -22.41 -29.49
C GLU A 13 13.26 -21.76 -29.43
N GLU A 14 12.35 -22.34 -28.65
CA GLU A 14 11.24 -21.58 -28.11
C GLU A 14 11.84 -20.55 -27.16
N GLY A 15 11.53 -19.27 -27.40
CA GLY A 15 11.99 -18.16 -26.56
C GLY A 15 11.59 -18.37 -25.09
N PRO A 16 12.24 -17.67 -24.14
CA PRO A 16 12.03 -17.90 -22.72
C PRO A 16 10.54 -17.73 -22.38
N VAL A 17 9.91 -18.83 -21.95
CA VAL A 17 8.56 -18.81 -21.37
C VAL A 17 8.60 -17.83 -20.20
N PRO A 18 7.74 -16.78 -20.17
CA PRO A 18 7.68 -15.88 -19.03
C PRO A 18 7.47 -16.69 -17.76
N CYS A 19 8.41 -16.61 -16.81
CA CYS A 19 8.29 -17.34 -15.56
C CYS A 19 7.00 -16.88 -14.87
N LYS A 20 6.08 -17.81 -14.56
CA LYS A 20 4.72 -17.54 -14.03
C LYS A 20 4.71 -16.62 -12.79
N GLN A 21 5.82 -16.58 -12.04
CA GLN A 21 5.98 -15.65 -10.92
C GLN A 21 6.03 -14.17 -11.35
N HIS A 22 6.46 -13.83 -12.57
CA HIS A 22 6.47 -12.45 -13.07
C HIS A 22 5.05 -11.93 -13.33
N GLU A 23 4.11 -12.80 -13.70
CA GLU A 23 2.71 -12.39 -13.91
C GLU A 23 2.02 -12.05 -12.59
N LEU A 24 2.28 -12.81 -11.52
CA LEU A 24 1.71 -12.50 -10.20
C LEU A 24 2.20 -11.14 -9.67
N TRP A 25 3.48 -10.82 -9.85
CA TRP A 25 4.01 -9.48 -9.56
C TRP A 25 3.30 -8.40 -10.37
N ARG A 26 3.16 -8.58 -11.68
CA ARG A 26 2.47 -7.63 -12.56
C ARG A 26 1.03 -7.39 -12.12
N ILE A 27 0.31 -8.45 -11.77
CA ILE A 27 -1.08 -8.36 -11.30
C ILE A 27 -1.13 -7.63 -9.95
N GLN A 28 -0.36 -8.06 -8.96
CA GLN A 28 -0.36 -7.44 -7.63
C GLN A 28 0.04 -5.96 -7.69
N GLU A 29 1.09 -5.59 -8.42
CA GLU A 29 1.51 -4.19 -8.57
C GLU A 29 0.40 -3.31 -9.16
N LYS A 30 -0.29 -3.81 -10.19
CA LYS A 30 -1.42 -3.10 -10.81
C LYS A 30 -2.61 -2.99 -9.87
N LEU A 31 -2.86 -4.00 -9.05
CA LEU A 31 -3.89 -3.96 -8.03
C LEU A 31 -3.53 -2.99 -6.89
N GLU A 32 -2.25 -2.88 -6.50
CA GLU A 32 -1.81 -1.85 -5.52
C GLU A 32 -2.05 -0.44 -6.06
N CYS A 33 -1.78 -0.21 -7.36
CA CYS A 33 -2.12 1.07 -8.01
C CYS A 33 -3.64 1.33 -8.00
N TYR A 34 -4.45 0.31 -8.26
CA TYR A 34 -5.91 0.45 -8.32
C TYR A 34 -6.54 0.68 -6.94
N PHE A 35 -6.12 -0.08 -5.92
CA PHE A 35 -6.68 -0.03 -4.58
C PHE A 35 -6.09 1.10 -3.71
N GLY A 36 -4.84 1.51 -3.96
CA GLY A 36 -4.12 2.38 -3.04
C GLY A 36 -3.87 1.73 -1.67
N SER A 37 -3.72 0.40 -1.66
CA SER A 37 -3.45 -0.43 -0.48
C SER A 37 -2.48 -1.54 -0.88
N LEU A 38 -1.73 -2.09 0.08
CA LEU A 38 -0.82 -3.21 -0.16
C LEU A 38 -1.61 -4.43 -0.65
N VAL A 39 -1.01 -5.20 -1.57
CA VAL A 39 -1.66 -6.39 -2.14
C VAL A 39 -0.76 -7.61 -1.97
N GLY A 40 -1.09 -8.47 -1.02
CA GLY A 40 -0.41 -9.75 -0.81
C GLY A 40 -1.00 -10.88 -1.64
N SER A 41 -0.35 -12.05 -1.62
CA SER A 41 -0.98 -13.27 -2.09
C SER A 41 -0.43 -14.52 -1.42
N ASN A 42 -1.27 -15.54 -1.33
CA ASN A 42 -0.91 -16.89 -0.89
C ASN A 42 -1.38 -17.91 -1.92
N VAL A 43 -0.55 -18.91 -2.20
CA VAL A 43 -0.90 -20.03 -3.09
C VAL A 43 -1.22 -21.23 -2.22
N TYR A 44 -2.39 -21.81 -2.42
CA TYR A 44 -2.86 -22.99 -1.71
C TYR A 44 -2.93 -24.17 -2.67
N ILE A 45 -2.21 -25.24 -2.33
CA ILE A 45 -2.24 -26.51 -3.06
C ILE A 45 -2.80 -27.57 -2.10
N THR A 46 -3.96 -28.15 -2.43
CA THR A 46 -4.67 -29.10 -1.56
C THR A 46 -4.86 -30.44 -2.27
N PRO A 47 -4.27 -31.55 -1.75
CA PRO A 47 -4.45 -32.89 -2.30
C PRO A 47 -5.92 -33.33 -2.38
N ALA A 48 -6.26 -34.26 -3.27
CA ALA A 48 -7.61 -34.81 -3.36
C ALA A 48 -8.09 -35.48 -2.06
N GLY A 49 -9.39 -35.34 -1.79
CA GLY A 49 -10.05 -35.91 -0.62
C GLY A 49 -9.62 -35.28 0.71
N SER A 50 -9.10 -34.05 0.70
CA SER A 50 -8.56 -33.39 1.90
C SER A 50 -9.03 -31.94 2.07
N GLN A 51 -8.99 -31.48 3.32
CA GLN A 51 -9.25 -30.11 3.73
C GLN A 51 -8.02 -29.59 4.49
N GLY A 52 -7.47 -28.46 4.04
CA GLY A 52 -6.26 -27.89 4.61
C GLY A 52 -6.49 -27.03 5.86
N LEU A 53 -7.57 -26.24 5.86
CA LEU A 53 -7.89 -25.29 6.93
C LEU A 53 -9.32 -25.51 7.45
N PRO A 54 -9.54 -25.40 8.78
CA PRO A 54 -10.88 -25.36 9.37
C PRO A 54 -11.63 -24.08 8.95
N PRO A 55 -12.95 -23.97 9.22
CA PRO A 55 -13.68 -22.73 9.01
C PRO A 55 -13.06 -21.54 9.75
N HIS A 56 -12.94 -20.42 9.04
CA HIS A 56 -12.36 -19.18 9.57
C HIS A 56 -12.84 -17.97 8.76
N TYR A 57 -12.56 -16.77 9.27
CA TYR A 57 -12.58 -15.55 8.48
C TYR A 57 -11.25 -14.80 8.58
N ASP A 58 -10.92 -14.06 7.54
CA ASP A 58 -9.72 -13.23 7.47
C ASP A 58 -10.02 -11.75 7.77
N ASP A 59 -8.95 -10.97 7.97
CA ASP A 59 -8.94 -9.52 8.20
C ASP A 59 -8.70 -8.69 6.91
N VAL A 60 -8.75 -9.34 5.75
CA VAL A 60 -8.45 -8.77 4.43
C VAL A 60 -9.59 -8.99 3.44
N GLU A 61 -9.67 -8.11 2.45
CA GLU A 61 -10.48 -8.33 1.26
C GLU A 61 -9.76 -9.34 0.35
N VAL A 62 -10.44 -10.38 -0.11
CA VAL A 62 -9.79 -11.46 -0.87
C VAL A 62 -10.41 -11.70 -2.25
N PHE A 63 -9.53 -11.95 -3.22
CA PHE A 63 -9.85 -12.40 -4.56
C PHE A 63 -9.15 -13.75 -4.79
N ILE A 64 -9.94 -14.81 -4.88
CA ILE A 64 -9.46 -16.17 -5.09
C ILE A 64 -9.59 -16.49 -6.58
N LEU A 65 -8.48 -16.85 -7.22
CA LEU A 65 -8.43 -17.33 -8.59
C LEU A 65 -8.07 -18.82 -8.60
N GLN A 66 -9.00 -19.65 -9.06
CA GLN A 66 -8.76 -21.09 -9.18
C GLN A 66 -7.85 -21.36 -10.39
N LEU A 67 -6.70 -21.99 -10.15
CA LEU A 67 -5.65 -22.20 -11.15
C LEU A 67 -5.68 -23.61 -11.73
N GLU A 68 -5.84 -24.63 -10.87
CA GLU A 68 -5.78 -26.04 -11.25
C GLU A 68 -6.80 -26.86 -10.45
N GLY A 69 -7.38 -27.87 -11.09
CA GLY A 69 -8.35 -28.76 -10.47
C GLY A 69 -9.61 -28.05 -9.96
N GLU A 70 -10.35 -28.71 -9.08
CA GLU A 70 -11.62 -28.20 -8.54
C GLU A 70 -11.57 -28.12 -7.02
N LYS A 71 -12.28 -27.17 -6.41
CA LYS A 71 -12.41 -27.05 -4.95
C LYS A 71 -13.85 -26.78 -4.56
N HIS A 72 -14.35 -27.52 -3.57
CA HIS A 72 -15.66 -27.29 -2.97
C HIS A 72 -15.54 -26.21 -1.90
N TRP A 73 -16.33 -25.14 -2.02
CA TRP A 73 -16.30 -23.97 -1.14
C TRP A 73 -17.65 -23.80 -0.45
N ARG A 74 -17.60 -23.46 0.84
CA ARG A 74 -18.75 -23.09 1.65
C ARG A 74 -18.48 -21.73 2.29
N LEU A 75 -19.36 -20.76 2.04
CA LEU A 75 -19.31 -19.42 2.61
C LEU A 75 -20.48 -19.21 3.56
N TYR A 76 -20.24 -18.55 4.69
CA TYR A 76 -21.22 -18.33 5.74
C TYR A 76 -21.32 -16.84 6.09
N HIS A 77 -22.41 -16.46 6.76
CA HIS A 77 -22.56 -15.11 7.26
C HIS A 77 -21.49 -14.80 8.31
N PRO A 78 -20.97 -13.56 8.35
CA PRO A 78 -19.96 -13.16 9.32
C PRO A 78 -20.52 -13.19 10.75
N THR A 79 -19.78 -13.78 11.69
CA THR A 79 -19.98 -13.58 13.14
C THR A 79 -19.53 -12.18 13.56
N VAL A 80 -18.48 -11.66 12.91
CA VAL A 80 -17.98 -10.29 13.04
C VAL A 80 -17.92 -9.63 11.65
N PRO A 81 -18.93 -8.82 11.28
CA PRO A 81 -18.94 -8.15 9.97
C PRO A 81 -17.76 -7.19 9.82
N LEU A 82 -17.06 -7.26 8.67
CA LEU A 82 -15.89 -6.43 8.36
C LEU A 82 -14.78 -6.52 9.44
N ALA A 83 -14.55 -7.73 9.94
CA ALA A 83 -13.56 -8.02 10.97
C ALA A 83 -12.18 -7.43 10.64
N ARG A 84 -11.51 -6.88 11.65
CA ARG A 84 -10.14 -6.33 11.54
C ARG A 84 -9.06 -7.30 12.01
N GLU A 85 -9.48 -8.49 12.44
CA GLU A 85 -8.62 -9.53 12.97
C GLU A 85 -9.04 -10.86 12.34
N TYR A 86 -8.12 -11.80 12.26
CA TYR A 86 -8.39 -13.18 11.83
C TYR A 86 -9.03 -13.98 12.98
N SER A 87 -9.94 -14.90 12.68
CA SER A 87 -10.41 -15.88 13.67
C SER A 87 -10.79 -17.23 13.06
N LEU A 88 -10.51 -18.28 13.83
CA LEU A 88 -11.10 -19.61 13.65
C LEU A 88 -12.54 -19.63 14.15
N GLU A 89 -13.38 -20.43 13.51
CA GLU A 89 -14.79 -20.59 13.86
C GLU A 89 -15.17 -22.07 13.99
N ALA A 90 -15.99 -22.37 14.99
CA ALA A 90 -16.45 -23.73 15.24
C ALA A 90 -17.64 -24.08 14.33
N GLU A 91 -17.59 -25.20 13.63
CA GLU A 91 -18.62 -25.60 12.64
C GLU A 91 -20.04 -25.66 13.22
N ASP A 92 -20.19 -25.99 14.50
CA ASP A 92 -21.48 -26.05 15.19
C ASP A 92 -22.08 -24.66 15.48
N ARG A 93 -21.29 -23.59 15.33
CA ARG A 93 -21.68 -22.19 15.63
C ARG A 93 -21.91 -21.31 14.40
N ILE A 94 -21.46 -21.72 13.22
CA ILE A 94 -21.52 -20.92 11.98
C ILE A 94 -22.80 -21.13 11.17
N GLY A 95 -23.61 -22.13 11.54
CA GLY A 95 -24.90 -22.40 10.90
C GLY A 95 -24.77 -23.01 9.51
N ARG A 96 -25.74 -22.74 8.63
CA ARG A 96 -25.75 -23.26 7.26
C ARG A 96 -24.98 -22.31 6.31
N PRO A 97 -24.29 -22.84 5.29
CA PRO A 97 -23.67 -22.00 4.28
C PRO A 97 -24.70 -21.06 3.62
N ALA A 98 -24.33 -19.79 3.48
CA ALA A 98 -25.05 -18.83 2.64
C ALA A 98 -24.85 -19.14 1.16
N HIS A 99 -23.65 -19.61 0.81
CA HIS A 99 -23.31 -20.08 -0.53
C HIS A 99 -22.48 -21.36 -0.46
N GLU A 100 -22.73 -22.27 -1.40
CA GLU A 100 -22.02 -23.53 -1.53
C GLU A 100 -21.87 -23.84 -3.02
N PHE A 101 -20.63 -24.03 -3.48
CA PHE A 101 -20.32 -24.18 -4.91
C PHE A 101 -18.94 -24.84 -5.11
N THR A 102 -18.64 -25.20 -6.35
CA THR A 102 -17.33 -25.75 -6.74
C THR A 102 -16.65 -24.82 -7.72
N LEU A 103 -15.45 -24.33 -7.37
CA LEU A 103 -14.62 -23.55 -8.28
C LEU A 103 -13.82 -24.47 -9.21
N LYS A 104 -13.66 -24.05 -10.46
CA LYS A 104 -12.87 -24.70 -11.52
C LYS A 104 -11.86 -23.73 -12.12
N PRO A 105 -10.85 -24.20 -12.87
CA PRO A 105 -9.79 -23.33 -13.37
C PRO A 105 -10.35 -22.17 -14.20
N GLY A 106 -9.96 -20.94 -13.84
CA GLY A 106 -10.44 -19.70 -14.45
C GLY A 106 -11.59 -19.01 -13.70
N ASP A 107 -12.24 -19.69 -12.75
CA ASP A 107 -13.24 -19.07 -11.88
C ASP A 107 -12.59 -18.12 -10.88
N LEU A 108 -13.27 -17.01 -10.58
CA LEU A 108 -12.87 -16.01 -9.62
C LEU A 108 -13.93 -15.86 -8.53
N LEU A 109 -13.50 -15.89 -7.27
CA LEU A 109 -14.33 -15.69 -6.10
C LEU A 109 -13.85 -14.46 -5.32
N TYR A 110 -14.78 -13.59 -4.94
CA TYR A 110 -14.53 -12.49 -4.01
C TYR A 110 -15.46 -12.60 -2.81
N PHE A 111 -14.94 -12.29 -1.63
CA PHE A 111 -15.74 -12.00 -0.44
C PHE A 111 -15.01 -11.00 0.47
N PRO A 112 -15.75 -10.19 1.24
CA PRO A 112 -15.15 -9.22 2.15
C PRO A 112 -14.63 -9.90 3.43
N ARG A 113 -13.72 -9.20 4.12
CA ARG A 113 -13.22 -9.63 5.43
C ARG A 113 -14.35 -9.88 6.44
N GLY A 114 -14.15 -10.85 7.33
CA GLY A 114 -15.17 -11.36 8.23
C GLY A 114 -16.08 -12.44 7.63
N THR A 115 -16.10 -12.63 6.30
CA THR A 115 -16.85 -13.73 5.68
C THR A 115 -16.23 -15.07 6.06
N ILE A 116 -16.97 -15.87 6.82
CA ILE A 116 -16.51 -17.20 7.23
C ILE A 116 -16.52 -18.11 6.01
N HIS A 117 -15.45 -18.86 5.83
CA HIS A 117 -15.32 -19.78 4.72
C HIS A 117 -14.52 -21.04 5.09
N GLN A 118 -14.79 -22.10 4.33
CA GLN A 118 -13.94 -23.29 4.30
C GLN A 118 -13.98 -23.94 2.92
N ALA A 119 -12.94 -24.71 2.61
CA ALA A 119 -12.84 -25.38 1.33
C ALA A 119 -12.13 -26.74 1.42
N ASP A 120 -12.67 -27.71 0.69
CA ASP A 120 -12.16 -29.07 0.59
C ASP A 120 -12.00 -29.50 -0.88
N THR A 121 -11.01 -30.34 -1.17
CA THR A 121 -10.83 -30.91 -2.51
C THR A 121 -11.59 -32.23 -2.60
N PRO A 122 -12.57 -32.39 -3.50
CA PRO A 122 -13.34 -33.63 -3.63
C PRO A 122 -12.46 -34.87 -3.89
N SER A 123 -12.90 -36.03 -3.40
CA SER A 123 -12.26 -37.32 -3.67
C SER A 123 -12.38 -37.73 -5.14
N GLY A 124 -11.36 -38.37 -5.70
CA GLY A 124 -11.37 -38.90 -7.08
C GLY A 124 -10.89 -37.92 -8.16
N LEU A 125 -10.53 -36.70 -7.79
CA LEU A 125 -9.80 -35.74 -8.64
C LEU A 125 -8.29 -35.78 -8.32
N ALA A 126 -7.48 -34.94 -8.98
CA ALA A 126 -6.02 -34.87 -8.75
C ALA A 126 -5.68 -34.05 -7.49
N HIS A 127 -5.64 -32.73 -7.62
CA HIS A 127 -5.38 -31.75 -6.56
C HIS A 127 -6.11 -30.46 -6.92
N SER A 128 -6.19 -29.53 -5.97
CA SER A 128 -6.72 -28.19 -6.20
C SER A 128 -5.63 -27.15 -5.94
N THR A 129 -5.42 -26.23 -6.88
CA THR A 129 -4.51 -25.10 -6.73
C THR A 129 -5.29 -23.81 -6.94
N HIS A 130 -5.25 -22.90 -5.96
CA HIS A 130 -5.71 -21.52 -6.15
C HIS A 130 -4.71 -20.53 -5.59
N VAL A 131 -4.78 -19.30 -6.08
CA VAL A 131 -4.11 -18.14 -5.48
C VAL A 131 -5.16 -17.25 -4.84
N THR A 132 -4.93 -16.87 -3.60
CA THR A 132 -5.68 -15.84 -2.89
C THR A 132 -4.89 -14.56 -2.97
N ILE A 133 -5.42 -13.54 -3.64
CA ILE A 133 -4.87 -12.19 -3.66
C ILE A 133 -5.62 -11.38 -2.60
N SER A 134 -4.90 -10.79 -1.65
CA SER A 134 -5.47 -10.12 -0.48
C SER A 134 -5.06 -8.66 -0.40
N THR A 135 -5.94 -7.79 0.08
CA THR A 135 -5.68 -6.35 0.25
C THR A 135 -6.52 -5.75 1.38
N TYR A 136 -6.38 -4.45 1.63
CA TYR A 136 -7.21 -3.69 2.57
C TYR A 136 -7.03 -4.05 4.06
N GLN A 137 -5.95 -4.76 4.41
CA GLN A 137 -5.58 -4.96 5.82
C GLN A 137 -5.38 -3.59 6.49
N SER A 138 -5.95 -3.40 7.69
CA SER A 138 -5.83 -2.16 8.47
C SER A 138 -6.09 -0.86 7.68
N SER A 139 -6.96 -0.93 6.67
CA SER A 139 -7.28 0.18 5.76
C SER A 139 -8.72 0.68 5.99
N SER A 140 -9.14 0.81 7.24
CA SER A 140 -10.50 1.27 7.61
C SER A 140 -10.54 2.77 7.92
N TRP A 141 -11.76 3.34 7.99
CA TRP A 141 -11.96 4.70 8.49
C TRP A 141 -11.43 4.91 9.92
N GLY A 142 -11.42 3.85 10.76
CA GLY A 142 -10.85 3.92 12.10
C GLY A 142 -9.33 4.08 12.07
N ASP A 143 -8.66 3.35 11.19
CA ASP A 143 -7.20 3.44 10.99
C ASP A 143 -6.82 4.84 10.47
N PHE A 144 -7.54 5.30 9.44
CA PHE A 144 -7.32 6.62 8.86
C PHE A 144 -7.64 7.77 9.82
N LEU A 145 -8.66 7.61 10.67
CA LEU A 145 -8.97 8.56 11.74
C LEU A 145 -7.84 8.65 12.76
N LEU A 146 -7.29 7.51 13.21
CA LEU A 146 -6.18 7.48 14.16
C LEU A 146 -4.92 8.14 13.59
N ASP A 147 -4.56 7.82 12.35
CA ASP A 147 -3.44 8.44 11.62
C ASP A 147 -3.62 9.96 11.49
N THR A 148 -4.81 10.40 11.08
CA THR A 148 -5.12 11.82 10.92
C THR A 148 -5.12 12.58 12.26
N VAL A 149 -5.72 12.01 13.30
CA VAL A 149 -5.78 12.61 14.64
C VAL A 149 -4.38 12.72 15.23
N SER A 150 -3.52 11.72 15.06
CA SER A 150 -2.12 11.77 15.49
C SER A 150 -1.41 12.99 14.91
N GLY A 151 -1.45 13.15 13.58
CA GLY A 151 -0.86 14.31 12.88
C GLY A 151 -1.43 15.66 13.35
N LEU A 152 -2.76 15.76 13.49
CA LEU A 152 -3.44 16.97 13.96
C LEU A 152 -3.07 17.32 15.41
N VAL A 153 -2.96 16.33 16.30
CA VAL A 153 -2.58 16.55 17.71
C VAL A 153 -1.17 17.10 17.78
N PHE A 154 -0.21 16.49 17.09
CA PHE A 154 1.18 16.97 17.12
C PHE A 154 1.33 18.36 16.47
N ASP A 155 0.63 18.64 15.37
CA ASP A 155 0.64 19.96 14.73
C ASP A 155 -0.04 21.02 15.62
N THR A 156 -1.18 20.71 16.22
CA THR A 156 -1.90 21.62 17.13
C THR A 156 -1.08 21.91 18.38
N ALA A 157 -0.45 20.88 18.93
CA ALA A 157 0.43 20.99 20.08
C ALA A 157 1.66 21.86 19.82
N LYS A 158 1.96 22.34 18.60
CA LYS A 158 2.99 23.38 18.39
C LYS A 158 2.49 24.76 18.83
N ALA A 159 1.24 25.09 18.55
CA ALA A 159 0.66 26.40 18.84
C ALA A 159 -0.10 26.44 20.18
N ASP A 160 -0.69 25.32 20.60
CA ASP A 160 -1.53 25.23 21.79
C ASP A 160 -0.83 24.51 22.94
N VAL A 161 -0.57 25.23 24.04
CA VAL A 161 0.06 24.68 25.25
C VAL A 161 -0.85 23.70 25.99
N GLU A 162 -2.17 23.77 25.79
CA GLU A 162 -3.12 22.92 26.51
C GLU A 162 -2.96 21.45 26.13
N LEU A 163 -2.64 21.14 24.87
CA LEU A 163 -2.31 19.79 24.40
C LEU A 163 -0.93 19.31 24.85
N ARG A 164 -0.01 20.22 25.17
CA ARG A 164 1.33 19.89 25.70
C ARG A 164 1.35 19.75 27.23
N ALA A 165 0.33 20.27 27.91
CA ALA A 165 0.27 20.27 29.35
C ALA A 165 0.19 18.82 29.90
N GLY A 166 0.90 18.56 30.99
CA GLY A 166 0.87 17.25 31.63
C GLY A 166 -0.51 16.90 32.17
N ILE A 167 -0.90 15.63 32.06
CA ILE A 167 -2.10 15.11 32.71
C ILE A 167 -1.98 15.19 34.24
N PRO A 168 -3.11 15.26 34.99
CA PRO A 168 -3.09 15.21 36.44
C PRO A 168 -2.29 14.02 37.00
N ARG A 169 -1.52 14.27 38.08
CA ARG A 169 -0.78 13.22 38.78
C ARG A 169 -1.72 12.08 39.19
N GLN A 170 -1.25 10.84 39.06
CA GLN A 170 -2.00 9.63 39.42
C GLN A 170 -3.31 9.42 38.62
N LEU A 171 -3.55 10.17 37.53
CA LEU A 171 -4.72 9.94 36.66
C LEU A 171 -4.74 8.50 36.13
N LEU A 172 -3.57 7.96 35.75
CA LEU A 172 -3.43 6.59 35.25
C LEU A 172 -3.62 5.52 36.34
N LEU A 173 -3.65 5.89 37.62
CA LEU A 173 -3.90 4.97 38.74
C LEU A 173 -5.37 4.92 39.15
N GLN A 174 -6.24 5.71 38.50
CA GLN A 174 -7.66 5.71 38.77
C GLN A 174 -8.32 4.47 38.16
N VAL A 175 -9.22 3.82 38.90
CA VAL A 175 -9.97 2.63 38.45
C VAL A 175 -11.12 2.98 37.49
N GLU A 176 -11.51 4.26 37.47
CA GLU A 176 -12.57 4.79 36.61
C GLU A 176 -12.08 6.02 35.86
N THR A 177 -12.64 6.24 34.67
CA THR A 177 -12.40 7.47 33.92
C THR A 177 -13.01 8.65 34.66
N THR A 178 -12.17 9.60 35.08
CA THR A 178 -12.65 10.79 35.79
C THR A 178 -13.48 11.69 34.87
N ALA A 179 -14.59 12.23 35.36
CA ALA A 179 -15.43 13.17 34.60
C ALA A 179 -14.64 14.41 34.10
N VAL A 180 -13.58 14.79 34.82
CA VAL A 180 -12.66 15.87 34.44
C VAL A 180 -11.88 15.49 33.18
N ALA A 181 -11.29 14.30 33.13
CA ALA A 181 -10.58 13.80 31.95
C ALA A 181 -11.53 13.64 30.75
N THR A 182 -12.72 13.06 30.95
CA THR A 182 -13.73 12.90 29.90
C THR A 182 -14.12 14.24 29.29
N ARG A 183 -14.34 15.27 30.11
CA ARG A 183 -14.70 16.62 29.64
C ARG A 183 -13.55 17.26 28.85
N LYS A 184 -12.31 17.17 29.35
CA LYS A 184 -11.11 17.67 28.67
C LYS A 184 -10.92 17.00 27.31
N LEU A 185 -10.93 15.67 27.25
CA LEU A 185 -10.80 14.91 26.00
C LEU A 185 -11.91 15.24 25.00
N SER A 186 -13.16 15.35 25.47
CA SER A 186 -14.29 15.76 24.60
C SER A 186 -14.11 17.17 24.04
N GLY A 187 -13.52 18.09 24.82
CA GLY A 187 -13.16 19.43 24.35
C GLY A 187 -12.12 19.36 23.23
N PHE A 188 -11.05 18.59 23.43
CA PHE A 188 -10.02 18.39 22.41
C PHE A 188 -10.56 17.76 21.13
N LEU A 189 -11.41 16.74 21.23
CA LEU A 189 -12.01 16.11 20.04
C LEU A 189 -12.84 17.10 19.21
N ARG A 190 -13.62 17.98 19.84
CA ARG A 190 -14.39 19.01 19.12
C ARG A 190 -13.47 20.03 18.47
N MET A 191 -12.47 20.53 19.21
CA MET A 191 -11.49 21.46 18.66
C MET A 191 -10.75 20.87 17.45
N LEU A 192 -10.35 19.60 17.51
CA LEU A 192 -9.68 18.92 16.40
C LEU A 192 -10.62 18.75 15.20
N ALA A 193 -11.91 18.48 15.44
CA ALA A 193 -12.92 18.45 14.37
C ALA A 193 -13.07 19.82 13.70
N ASP A 194 -13.23 20.90 14.48
CA ASP A 194 -13.33 22.27 13.96
C ASP A 194 -12.08 22.66 13.16
N ARG A 195 -10.89 22.24 13.62
CA ARG A 195 -9.62 22.47 12.90
C ARG A 195 -9.55 21.68 11.60
N LEU A 196 -10.00 20.43 11.59
CA LEU A 196 -10.05 19.60 10.39
C LEU A 196 -10.98 20.20 9.34
N GLU A 197 -12.12 20.78 9.75
CA GLU A 197 -13.02 21.50 8.84
C GLU A 197 -12.44 22.83 8.35
N GLY A 198 -11.70 23.53 9.23
CA GLY A 198 -11.09 24.83 8.93
C GLY A 198 -9.81 24.77 8.10
N THR A 199 -9.16 23.61 7.99
CA THR A 199 -7.90 23.43 7.26
C THR A 199 -8.07 22.48 6.07
N LYS A 200 -7.46 22.82 4.93
CA LYS A 200 -7.39 21.92 3.75
C LYS A 200 -6.14 21.02 3.76
N GLU A 201 -5.39 21.01 4.86
CA GLU A 201 -4.13 20.27 4.97
C GLU A 201 -4.41 18.86 5.48
N LEU A 202 -4.25 17.85 4.61
CA LEU A 202 -4.18 16.47 5.05
C LEU A 202 -2.81 16.23 5.71
N LEU A 203 -2.81 16.01 7.02
CA LEU A 203 -1.61 15.72 7.83
C LEU A 203 -1.35 14.21 7.98
N SER A 204 -2.08 13.36 7.25
CA SER A 204 -1.86 11.91 7.21
C SER A 204 -0.51 11.63 6.57
N ALA A 205 0.44 11.11 7.36
CA ALA A 205 1.80 10.83 6.92
C ALA A 205 2.19 9.36 7.04
N ASP A 206 1.74 8.65 8.07
CA ASP A 206 2.30 7.33 8.38
C ASP A 206 1.69 6.25 7.49
N MET A 207 0.36 6.19 7.33
CA MET A 207 -0.27 5.23 6.39
C MET A 207 0.21 5.42 4.95
N LYS A 208 0.37 6.67 4.52
CA LYS A 208 0.86 7.03 3.19
C LYS A 208 2.31 6.59 2.98
N LYS A 209 3.17 6.85 3.97
CA LYS A 209 4.57 6.44 3.95
C LYS A 209 4.68 4.92 3.95
N ASP A 210 3.95 4.25 4.85
CA ASP A 210 3.91 2.79 4.94
C ASP A 210 3.54 2.15 3.59
N PHE A 211 2.46 2.62 2.96
CA PHE A 211 2.08 2.14 1.63
C PHE A 211 3.19 2.33 0.58
N ALA A 212 3.79 3.52 0.51
CA ALA A 212 4.85 3.78 -0.46
C ALA A 212 6.10 2.90 -0.24
N MET A 213 6.44 2.61 1.02
CA MET A 213 7.65 1.85 1.38
C MET A 213 7.47 0.35 1.24
N ASN A 214 6.26 -0.16 1.48
CA ASN A 214 6.03 -1.60 1.57
C ASN A 214 5.39 -2.22 0.33
N ARG A 215 5.00 -1.41 -0.66
CA ARG A 215 4.41 -1.90 -1.92
C ARG A 215 5.44 -2.42 -2.92
N LEU A 216 4.98 -3.09 -3.97
CA LEU A 216 5.84 -3.56 -5.07
C LEU A 216 6.43 -2.39 -5.89
N PRO A 217 7.63 -2.59 -6.47
CA PRO A 217 8.11 -1.71 -7.53
C PRO A 217 7.27 -1.88 -8.81
N PRO A 218 7.26 -0.86 -9.70
CA PRO A 218 6.63 -0.96 -11.02
C PRO A 218 7.09 -2.22 -11.75
N TYR A 219 6.18 -2.93 -12.41
CA TYR A 219 6.57 -4.09 -13.22
C TYR A 219 7.42 -3.69 -14.44
N TYR A 220 8.50 -4.42 -14.69
CA TYR A 220 9.35 -4.27 -15.86
C TYR A 220 9.80 -5.62 -16.43
N LEU A 221 10.15 -5.60 -17.72
CA LEU A 221 10.82 -6.70 -18.42
C LEU A 221 12.31 -6.35 -18.56
N GLY A 222 13.20 -7.23 -18.12
CA GLY A 222 14.66 -7.01 -18.19
C GLY A 222 15.28 -6.57 -16.86
N ASP A 223 16.21 -5.62 -16.91
CA ASP A 223 17.06 -5.18 -15.79
C ASP A 223 16.52 -3.97 -15.00
N GLY A 224 15.45 -3.34 -15.47
CA GLY A 224 14.78 -2.25 -14.75
C GLY A 224 15.54 -0.91 -14.78
N VAL A 225 16.45 -0.74 -15.75
CA VAL A 225 17.28 0.49 -15.87
C VAL A 225 16.45 1.77 -15.90
N GLU A 226 15.29 1.77 -16.56
CA GLU A 226 14.39 2.94 -16.63
C GLU A 226 13.81 3.36 -15.27
N LEU A 227 13.84 2.49 -14.26
CA LEU A 227 13.36 2.81 -12.90
C LEU A 227 14.44 3.41 -12.00
N SER A 228 15.72 3.25 -12.37
CA SER A 228 16.86 3.64 -11.53
C SER A 228 17.79 4.66 -12.18
N THR A 229 17.78 4.75 -13.50
CA THR A 229 18.63 5.67 -14.27
C THR A 229 17.76 6.61 -15.10
N PRO A 230 17.81 7.92 -14.85
CA PRO A 230 17.07 8.90 -15.65
C PRO A 230 17.45 8.80 -17.13
N GLY A 231 16.46 8.52 -17.97
CA GLY A 231 16.60 8.47 -19.41
C GLY A 231 16.25 9.80 -20.09
N GLY A 232 16.61 9.93 -21.36
CA GLY A 232 16.19 11.03 -22.22
C GLY A 232 16.97 12.34 -22.02
N GLN A 233 16.35 13.46 -22.38
CA GLN A 233 16.96 14.79 -22.29
C GLN A 233 16.83 15.34 -20.86
N LEU A 234 17.90 16.01 -20.41
CA LEU A 234 17.88 16.76 -19.16
C LEU A 234 16.85 17.90 -19.26
N PRO A 235 15.89 18.02 -18.33
CA PRO A 235 14.88 19.08 -18.37
C PRO A 235 15.53 20.45 -18.15
N GLY A 236 15.17 21.40 -19.01
CA GLY A 236 15.54 22.82 -18.90
C GLY A 236 14.32 23.69 -18.60
N LEU A 237 14.54 25.00 -18.48
CA LEU A 237 13.46 25.96 -18.21
C LEU A 237 12.43 25.98 -19.35
N ASP A 238 12.87 25.82 -20.60
CA ASP A 238 12.00 25.80 -21.78
C ASP A 238 11.34 24.44 -22.05
N SER A 239 11.62 23.43 -21.23
CA SER A 239 11.08 22.08 -21.43
C SER A 239 9.59 22.02 -21.08
N THR A 240 8.89 21.09 -21.75
CA THR A 240 7.60 20.58 -21.29
C THR A 240 7.85 19.24 -20.61
N VAL A 241 7.28 19.05 -19.43
CA VAL A 241 7.50 17.87 -18.60
C VAL A 241 6.21 17.16 -18.26
N ARG A 242 6.31 15.84 -18.08
CA ARG A 242 5.22 14.96 -17.67
C ARG A 242 5.66 14.08 -16.50
N LEU A 243 4.79 13.94 -15.50
CA LEU A 243 4.97 13.01 -14.40
C LEU A 243 4.86 11.56 -14.90
N GLN A 244 5.86 10.75 -14.58
CA GLN A 244 5.87 9.30 -14.78
C GLN A 244 5.51 8.58 -13.49
N PHE A 245 5.03 7.34 -13.62
CA PHE A 245 4.74 6.46 -12.49
C PHE A 245 3.87 7.11 -11.41
N ARG A 246 2.89 7.94 -11.80
CA ARG A 246 2.04 8.71 -10.87
C ARG A 246 1.48 7.87 -9.73
N ASP A 247 1.01 6.68 -10.02
CA ASP A 247 0.39 5.78 -9.03
C ASP A 247 1.41 5.12 -8.09
N HIS A 248 2.71 5.27 -8.34
CA HIS A 248 3.81 4.84 -7.48
C HIS A 248 4.41 5.97 -6.65
N VAL A 249 3.86 7.18 -6.73
CA VAL A 249 4.36 8.34 -5.99
C VAL A 249 3.32 8.76 -4.95
N VAL A 250 3.80 9.12 -3.75
CA VAL A 250 2.99 9.60 -2.65
C VAL A 250 3.53 10.93 -2.15
N LEU A 251 2.65 11.91 -2.05
CA LEU A 251 2.95 13.23 -1.52
C LEU A 251 2.37 13.38 -0.11
N THR A 252 3.22 13.77 0.84
CA THR A 252 2.83 14.07 2.22
C THR A 252 3.50 15.34 2.74
N VAL A 253 2.96 15.91 3.80
CA VAL A 253 3.50 17.09 4.49
C VAL A 253 3.80 16.69 5.91
N GLY A 254 5.00 16.98 6.37
CA GLY A 254 5.45 16.65 7.71
C GLY A 254 6.39 17.72 8.27
N PRO A 255 6.72 17.65 9.57
CA PRO A 255 7.81 18.47 10.10
C PRO A 255 9.13 18.10 9.40
N ASP A 256 10.05 19.06 9.35
CA ASP A 256 11.42 18.72 8.99
C ASP A 256 11.98 17.67 9.97
N GLN A 257 12.56 16.61 9.41
CA GLN A 257 13.17 15.51 10.15
C GLN A 257 14.66 15.78 10.44
N ASP A 258 15.22 16.89 9.95
CA ASP A 258 16.59 17.30 10.30
C ASP A 258 16.68 17.66 11.80
N PRO A 259 17.45 16.91 12.61
CA PRO A 259 17.55 17.14 14.04
C PRO A 259 18.26 18.45 14.41
N SER A 260 18.87 19.13 13.44
CA SER A 260 19.58 20.41 13.66
C SER A 260 18.71 21.66 13.55
N ASP A 261 17.48 21.55 13.04
CA ASP A 261 16.56 22.69 12.89
C ASP A 261 15.65 22.85 14.12
N GLU A 262 15.93 23.89 14.93
CA GLU A 262 15.14 24.25 16.11
C GLU A 262 13.71 24.72 15.74
N THR A 263 13.48 25.14 14.50
CA THR A 263 12.20 25.72 14.06
C THR A 263 11.24 24.70 13.41
N ARG A 264 11.76 23.52 13.02
CA ARG A 264 11.03 22.41 12.36
C ARG A 264 9.97 22.91 11.38
N GLU A 265 10.41 23.63 10.36
CA GLU A 265 9.54 24.08 9.28
C GLU A 265 8.77 22.90 8.65
N LYS A 266 7.58 23.17 8.11
CA LYS A 266 6.82 22.14 7.38
C LYS A 266 7.50 21.91 6.03
N MET A 267 7.75 20.64 5.72
CA MET A 267 8.32 20.20 4.46
C MET A 267 7.33 19.33 3.69
N VAL A 268 7.42 19.37 2.36
CA VAL A 268 6.75 18.43 1.48
C VAL A 268 7.71 17.27 1.22
N TYR A 269 7.22 16.06 1.47
CA TYR A 269 7.93 14.82 1.19
C TYR A 269 7.28 14.12 0.01
N ILE A 270 8.12 13.62 -0.89
CA ILE A 270 7.72 12.80 -2.01
C ILE A 270 8.39 11.44 -1.85
N TYR A 271 7.58 10.43 -1.61
CA TYR A 271 8.00 9.04 -1.56
C TYR A 271 7.60 8.36 -2.86
N HIS A 272 8.41 7.42 -3.33
CA HIS A 272 8.08 6.61 -4.48
C HIS A 272 8.56 5.17 -4.31
N SER A 273 7.90 4.22 -4.98
CA SER A 273 8.24 2.80 -4.85
C SER A 273 9.08 2.23 -6.00
N LEU A 274 9.60 3.07 -6.90
CA LEU A 274 10.42 2.63 -8.06
C LEU A 274 11.61 1.75 -7.68
N LYS A 275 12.21 1.99 -6.52
CA LYS A 275 13.39 1.28 -6.01
C LYS A 275 13.06 0.25 -4.93
N ASN A 276 11.78 -0.03 -4.69
CA ASN A 276 11.37 -1.06 -3.73
C ASN A 276 11.83 -2.44 -4.20
N ARG A 277 12.05 -3.34 -3.24
CA ARG A 277 12.51 -4.70 -3.52
C ARG A 277 11.33 -5.65 -3.53
N ARG A 278 11.18 -6.37 -4.64
CA ARG A 278 10.15 -7.39 -4.79
C ARG A 278 10.39 -8.57 -3.82
N GLU A 279 11.64 -8.91 -3.57
CA GLU A 279 12.05 -10.07 -2.78
C GLU A 279 11.61 -9.99 -1.30
N THR A 280 11.38 -8.77 -0.81
CA THR A 280 10.98 -8.50 0.58
C THR A 280 9.53 -8.03 0.70
N HIS A 281 8.77 -8.01 -0.40
CA HIS A 281 7.37 -7.58 -0.41
C HIS A 281 6.53 -8.45 0.53
N MET A 282 5.81 -7.83 1.48
CA MET A 282 4.96 -8.48 2.48
C MET A 282 5.69 -9.48 3.42
N MET A 283 7.02 -9.41 3.53
CA MET A 283 7.82 -10.34 4.37
C MET A 283 8.14 -9.81 5.78
N GLY A 284 7.79 -8.55 6.08
CA GLY A 284 7.85 -7.99 7.44
C GLY A 284 9.25 -7.68 8.00
N ASN A 285 10.26 -7.37 7.18
CA ASN A 285 11.65 -7.15 7.63
C ASN A 285 12.31 -5.82 7.20
N GLU A 286 13.13 -5.34 8.15
CA GLU A 286 14.14 -4.26 8.22
C GLU A 286 13.80 -2.86 7.70
N GLU A 287 14.04 -1.88 8.60
CA GLU A 287 13.99 -0.43 8.35
C GLU A 287 14.65 -0.10 7.01
N THR A 288 13.83 0.04 5.97
CA THR A 288 14.29 0.57 4.70
C THR A 288 14.54 2.05 4.94
N GLU A 289 15.80 2.47 4.87
CA GLU A 289 16.14 3.90 4.92
C GLU A 289 15.30 4.63 3.86
N SER A 290 14.39 5.49 4.32
CA SER A 290 13.47 6.17 3.43
C SER A 290 14.19 7.31 2.71
N HIS A 291 14.59 7.08 1.47
CA HIS A 291 15.06 8.16 0.60
C HIS A 291 13.87 8.75 -0.16
N GLY A 292 13.20 9.72 0.46
CA GLY A 292 12.21 10.57 -0.21
C GLY A 292 12.83 11.90 -0.65
N LEU A 293 12.29 12.51 -1.69
CA LEU A 293 12.64 13.90 -2.02
C LEU A 293 11.97 14.84 -1.02
N ARG A 294 12.68 15.92 -0.66
CA ARG A 294 12.24 16.91 0.32
C ARG A 294 12.23 18.30 -0.33
N PHE A 295 11.11 19.02 -0.21
CA PHE A 295 10.97 20.39 -0.70
C PHE A 295 10.32 21.30 0.36
N PRO A 296 10.60 22.60 0.34
CA PRO A 296 9.88 23.57 1.16
C PRO A 296 8.37 23.55 0.90
N LEU A 297 7.55 23.87 1.93
CA LEU A 297 6.08 23.92 1.78
C LEU A 297 5.62 24.86 0.64
N SER A 298 6.40 25.90 0.33
CA SER A 298 6.12 26.82 -0.79
C SER A 298 6.01 26.10 -2.15
N HIS A 299 6.58 24.90 -2.30
CA HIS A 299 6.56 24.15 -3.54
C HIS A 299 5.28 23.33 -3.76
N ILE A 300 4.37 23.29 -2.77
CA ILE A 300 3.18 22.42 -2.80
C ILE A 300 2.27 22.69 -4.00
N ASP A 301 2.11 23.94 -4.42
CA ASP A 301 1.23 24.29 -5.53
C ASP A 301 1.84 23.95 -6.89
N ALA A 302 3.15 24.08 -7.04
CA ALA A 302 3.88 23.62 -8.22
C ALA A 302 3.82 22.09 -8.34
N LEU A 303 4.00 21.36 -7.23
CA LEU A 303 3.84 19.91 -7.19
C LEU A 303 2.41 19.47 -7.56
N LYS A 304 1.39 20.16 -7.05
CA LYS A 304 -0.01 19.94 -7.46
C LYS A 304 -0.25 20.23 -8.95
N GLN A 305 0.42 21.22 -9.53
CA GLN A 305 0.32 21.48 -10.98
C GLN A 305 0.88 20.31 -11.79
N ILE A 306 2.06 19.81 -11.42
CA ILE A 306 2.67 18.63 -12.08
C ILE A 306 1.75 17.41 -11.94
N TRP A 307 1.16 17.21 -10.77
CA TRP A 307 0.31 16.04 -10.49
C TRP A 307 -1.02 16.02 -11.25
N ASN A 308 -1.60 17.19 -11.48
CA ASN A 308 -2.93 17.34 -12.08
C ASN A 308 -2.90 17.61 -13.58
N SER A 309 -1.71 17.77 -14.17
CA SER A 309 -1.54 18.06 -15.60
C SER A 309 -1.05 16.83 -16.35
N SER A 310 -1.51 16.63 -17.58
CA SER A 310 -0.96 15.58 -18.47
C SER A 310 0.45 15.90 -18.94
N ALA A 311 0.76 17.19 -19.10
CA ALA A 311 2.07 17.75 -19.36
C ALA A 311 2.04 19.24 -18.96
N ILE A 312 3.17 19.80 -18.55
CA ILE A 312 3.26 21.20 -18.12
C ILE A 312 4.60 21.81 -18.53
N SER A 313 4.59 23.09 -18.95
CA SER A 313 5.84 23.82 -19.18
C SER A 313 6.50 24.14 -17.85
N VAL A 314 7.82 23.95 -17.76
CA VAL A 314 8.58 24.25 -16.54
C VAL A 314 8.44 25.73 -16.15
N LYS A 315 8.31 26.65 -17.11
CA LYS A 315 8.08 28.09 -16.85
C LYS A 315 6.79 28.42 -16.13
N ASP A 316 5.75 27.59 -16.34
CA ASP A 316 4.39 27.83 -15.84
C ASP A 316 4.19 27.30 -14.40
N LEU A 317 5.23 26.70 -13.81
CA LEU A 317 5.22 26.28 -12.42
C LEU A 317 5.10 27.48 -11.49
N LYS A 318 4.20 27.37 -10.51
CA LYS A 318 3.93 28.38 -9.46
C LYS A 318 5.05 28.41 -8.42
N LEU A 319 6.23 28.85 -8.85
CA LEU A 319 7.39 29.13 -8.03
C LEU A 319 7.90 30.54 -8.35
N THR A 320 8.65 31.12 -7.43
CA THR A 320 9.01 32.54 -7.49
C THR A 320 10.15 32.81 -8.46
N THR A 321 11.13 31.91 -8.52
CA THR A 321 12.29 32.06 -9.40
C THR A 321 12.37 30.93 -10.43
N ASP A 322 13.06 31.19 -11.54
CA ASP A 322 13.28 30.18 -12.57
C ASP A 322 14.26 29.10 -12.09
N GLU A 323 15.19 29.44 -11.20
CA GLU A 323 16.07 28.48 -10.54
C GLU A 323 15.28 27.47 -9.68
N GLU A 324 14.27 27.91 -8.93
CA GLU A 324 13.39 27.01 -8.16
C GLU A 324 12.65 26.03 -9.08
N LYS A 325 12.10 26.52 -10.20
CA LYS A 325 11.39 25.70 -11.18
C LYS A 325 12.29 24.63 -11.78
N GLN A 326 13.51 25.01 -12.19
CA GLN A 326 14.47 24.05 -12.72
C GLN A 326 14.92 23.06 -11.66
N SER A 327 15.25 23.53 -10.46
CA SER A 327 15.69 22.68 -9.35
C SER A 327 14.64 21.62 -8.99
N LEU A 328 13.37 22.02 -8.83
CA LEU A 328 12.26 21.11 -8.57
C LEU A 328 12.18 19.99 -9.62
N VAL A 329 12.19 20.36 -10.90
CA VAL A 329 12.03 19.41 -12.00
C VAL A 329 13.25 18.52 -12.14
N LEU A 330 14.46 19.04 -11.93
CA LEU A 330 15.69 18.27 -11.93
C LEU A 330 15.69 17.22 -10.81
N SER A 331 15.30 17.58 -9.59
CA SER A 331 15.21 16.64 -8.46
C SER A 331 14.20 15.51 -8.70
N LEU A 332 13.05 15.82 -9.30
CA LEU A 332 12.08 14.78 -9.68
C LEU A 332 12.60 13.90 -10.83
N TRP A 333 13.31 14.50 -11.79
CA TRP A 333 13.91 13.77 -12.92
C TRP A 333 15.03 12.83 -12.47
N THR A 334 15.86 13.21 -11.48
CA THR A 334 16.91 12.32 -10.94
C THR A 334 16.36 11.04 -10.33
N GLU A 335 15.09 11.05 -9.90
CA GLU A 335 14.37 9.89 -9.38
C GLU A 335 13.50 9.18 -10.43
N CYS A 336 13.72 9.45 -11.72
CA CYS A 336 12.96 8.86 -12.84
C CYS A 336 11.45 9.19 -12.81
N LEU A 337 11.04 10.26 -12.11
CA LEU A 337 9.64 10.65 -11.97
C LEU A 337 9.19 11.60 -13.07
N ILE A 338 10.09 12.13 -13.89
CA ILE A 338 9.79 13.12 -14.93
C ILE A 338 10.29 12.66 -16.29
N GLN A 339 9.45 12.85 -17.30
CA GLN A 339 9.79 12.74 -18.72
C GLN A 339 9.69 14.10 -19.40
N VAL A 340 10.70 14.47 -20.18
CA VAL A 340 10.64 15.62 -21.11
C VAL A 340 9.87 15.19 -22.36
N VAL A 341 8.88 16.00 -22.77
CA VAL A 341 7.98 15.73 -23.90
C VAL A 341 8.03 16.78 -24.99
#